data_AF-A0A6A6EVW1-F1
#
_entry.id   AF-A0A6A6EVW1-F1
#
_cell.length_a   1.000
_cell.length_b   1.000
_cell.length_c   1.000
_cell.angle_alpha   90.00
_cell.angle_beta   90.00
_cell.angle_gamma   90.00
#
_symmetry.space_group_name_H-M   'P 1'
#
loop_
_entity.id
_entity.type
_entity.pdbx_description
1 polymer ?
#
loop_
_entity_poly.entity_id
_entity_poly.type
_entity_poly.pdbx_seq_one_letter_code
_entity_poly.pdbx_strand_id
1 'polypeptide(L)'
;MVTTNNINNHLGNMAKNWTLKASHEQPSARVLYIWDDISEGQYAAVPEVEVRGIKEFFRKISCKTVPKFTVVIVGKRYYICFFPDKNPNSSNKNAADCFCVHKNASPVFSSKEEAKAKVKVDTTTTSSSN
;
A
#
# COMPACT_ATOMS: atom_id res chain seq x y z
N MET A 1 -1.14 10.17 -11.50
CA MET A 1 0.30 10.26 -11.17
C MET A 1 0.56 11.62 -10.54
N VAL A 2 1.10 11.64 -9.33
CA VAL A 2 1.41 12.90 -8.64
C VAL A 2 2.54 13.63 -9.38
N THR A 3 2.35 14.93 -9.62
CA THR A 3 3.32 15.79 -10.28
C THR A 3 4.17 16.53 -9.26
N THR A 4 5.37 16.96 -9.67
CA THR A 4 6.28 17.73 -8.82
C THR A 4 5.63 19.01 -8.27
N ASN A 5 4.77 19.67 -9.05
CA ASN A 5 4.03 20.85 -8.58
C ASN A 5 3.05 20.51 -7.46
N ASN A 6 2.31 19.39 -7.56
CA ASN A 6 1.44 18.94 -6.48
C ASN A 6 2.23 18.61 -5.21
N ILE A 7 3.40 17.98 -5.34
CA ILE A 7 4.28 17.71 -4.20
C ILE A 7 4.67 19.03 -3.53
N ASN A 8 5.20 19.99 -4.28
CA ASN A 8 5.66 21.26 -3.72
C ASN A 8 4.54 22.04 -3.01
N ASN A 9 3.35 22.08 -3.60
CA ASN A 9 2.23 22.84 -3.06
C ASN A 9 1.59 22.17 -1.83
N HIS A 10 1.28 20.87 -1.92
CA HIS A 10 0.59 20.17 -0.84
C HIS A 10 1.56 19.74 0.26
N LEU A 11 2.66 19.06 -0.10
CA LEU A 11 3.64 18.61 0.89
C LEU A 11 4.37 19.78 1.52
N GLY A 12 4.61 20.87 0.78
CA GLY A 12 5.31 22.03 1.31
C GLY A 12 4.58 22.72 2.45
N ASN A 13 3.27 22.92 2.32
CA ASN A 13 2.46 23.48 3.40
C ASN A 13 2.41 22.55 4.62
N MET A 14 2.31 21.24 4.39
CA MET A 14 2.33 20.24 5.48
C MET A 14 3.68 20.20 6.20
N ALA A 15 4.79 20.20 5.46
CA ALA A 15 6.15 20.16 6.02
C ALA A 15 6.44 21.43 6.84
N LYS A 16 6.07 22.61 6.36
CA LYS A 16 6.20 23.87 7.11
C LYS A 16 5.40 23.84 8.41
N ASN A 17 4.13 23.46 8.33
CA ASN A 17 3.26 23.36 9.51
C ASN A 17 3.78 22.33 10.52
N TRP A 18 4.38 21.24 10.04
CA TRP A 18 4.99 20.23 10.88
C TRP A 18 6.21 20.79 11.64
N THR A 19 7.17 21.40 10.95
CA THR A 19 8.35 22.00 11.59
C THR A 19 7.96 23.04 12.64
N LEU A 20 6.95 23.88 12.34
CA LEU A 20 6.46 24.90 13.26
C LEU A 20 5.77 24.31 14.50
N LYS A 21 4.95 23.27 14.33
CA LYS A 21 4.16 22.68 15.44
C LYS A 21 4.94 21.69 16.29
N ALA A 22 5.88 20.96 15.69
CA ALA A 22 6.60 19.90 16.41
C ALA A 22 7.78 20.43 17.23
N SER A 23 7.99 21.76 17.31
CA SER A 23 9.12 22.38 18.02
C SER A 23 10.50 21.82 17.63
N HIS A 24 10.57 21.18 16.47
CA HIS A 24 11.78 20.57 15.95
C HIS A 24 12.28 21.43 14.79
N GLU A 25 13.52 21.91 14.89
CA GLU A 25 14.21 22.63 13.79
C GLU A 25 14.43 21.76 12.55
N GLN A 26 14.12 20.46 12.64
CA GLN A 26 14.31 19.48 11.57
C GLN A 26 13.03 18.67 11.36
N PRO A 27 12.70 18.35 10.10
CA PRO A 27 11.62 17.41 9.82
C PRO A 27 11.97 16.01 10.31
N SER A 28 10.94 15.17 10.45
CA SER A 28 11.07 13.84 11.05
C SER A 28 12.11 12.95 10.36
N ALA A 29 12.72 12.07 11.14
CA ALA A 29 13.66 11.09 10.62
C ALA A 29 13.01 10.05 9.68
N ARG A 30 11.67 9.93 9.69
CA ARG A 30 10.94 8.88 8.96
C ARG A 30 9.60 9.39 8.42
N VAL A 31 9.30 9.01 7.19
CA VAL A 31 8.02 9.29 6.53
C VAL A 31 7.35 7.97 6.15
N LEU A 32 6.13 7.78 6.64
CA LEU A 32 5.24 6.71 6.19
C LEU A 32 4.36 7.27 5.06
N TYR A 33 4.51 6.71 3.87
CA TYR A 33 3.78 7.11 2.69
C TYR A 33 2.79 6.03 2.32
N ILE A 34 1.50 6.32 2.53
CA ILE A 34 0.41 5.40 2.22
C ILE A 34 -0.22 5.86 0.91
N TRP A 35 -0.19 5.00 -0.09
CA TRP A 35 -0.79 5.26 -1.39
C TRP A 35 -2.06 4.45 -1.55
N ASP A 36 -3.16 5.13 -1.83
CA ASP A 36 -4.48 4.52 -1.99
C ASP A 36 -4.74 4.18 -3.46
N ASP A 37 -5.16 2.94 -3.70
CA ASP A 37 -5.81 2.46 -4.91
C ASP A 37 -5.04 2.69 -6.22
N ILE A 38 -3.88 2.02 -6.35
CA ILE A 38 -3.09 1.97 -7.58
C ILE A 38 -3.10 0.57 -8.19
N SER A 39 -3.16 0.50 -9.52
CA SER A 39 -3.07 -0.76 -10.25
C SER A 39 -1.65 -1.35 -10.19
N GLU A 40 -1.55 -2.68 -10.17
CA GLU A 40 -0.29 -3.41 -10.06
C GLU A 40 0.77 -3.00 -11.07
N GLY A 41 0.37 -2.74 -12.33
CA GLY A 41 1.28 -2.29 -13.39
C GLY A 41 1.95 -0.93 -13.15
N GLN A 42 1.49 -0.16 -12.15
CA GLN A 42 2.04 1.15 -11.81
C GLN A 42 2.86 1.13 -10.51
N TYR A 43 3.02 -0.03 -9.86
CA TYR A 43 3.78 -0.15 -8.61
C TYR A 43 5.23 0.31 -8.75
N ALA A 44 5.86 0.06 -9.90
CA ALA A 44 7.22 0.52 -10.18
C ALA A 44 7.32 2.05 -10.33
N ALA A 45 6.28 2.69 -10.86
CA ALA A 45 6.29 4.13 -11.11
C ALA A 45 6.23 4.96 -9.81
N VAL A 46 5.59 4.45 -8.75
CA VAL A 46 5.46 5.14 -7.45
C VAL A 46 6.83 5.44 -6.82
N PRO A 47 7.72 4.45 -6.58
CA PRO A 47 9.04 4.74 -6.02
C PRO A 47 9.93 5.54 -6.98
N GLU A 48 9.81 5.34 -8.29
CA GLU A 48 10.68 5.98 -9.29
C GLU A 48 10.37 7.46 -9.53
N VAL A 49 9.08 7.82 -9.54
CA VAL A 49 8.64 9.19 -9.85
C VAL A 49 8.29 9.94 -8.58
N GLU A 50 7.38 9.40 -7.78
CA GLU A 50 6.76 10.15 -6.69
C GLU A 50 7.68 10.21 -5.46
N VAL A 51 8.19 9.07 -5.01
CA VAL A 51 9.11 9.03 -3.85
C VAL A 51 10.40 9.78 -4.16
N ARG A 52 10.89 9.71 -5.40
CA ARG A 52 12.03 10.52 -5.84
C ARG A 52 11.73 12.01 -5.75
N GLY A 53 10.59 12.47 -6.27
CA GLY A 53 10.17 13.86 -6.20
C GLY A 53 10.01 14.36 -4.76
N ILE A 54 9.45 13.53 -3.87
CA ILE A 54 9.32 13.85 -2.45
C ILE A 54 10.71 13.97 -1.79
N LYS A 55 11.65 13.06 -2.07
CA LYS A 55 13.02 13.15 -1.56
C LYS A 55 13.75 14.40 -2.05
N GLU A 56 13.57 14.76 -3.32
CA GLU A 56 14.11 16.01 -3.89
C GLU A 56 13.52 17.24 -3.19
N PHE A 57 12.23 17.22 -2.88
CA PHE A 57 11.58 18.29 -2.10
C PHE A 57 12.22 18.44 -0.71
N PHE A 58 12.42 17.33 0.03
CA PHE A 58 13.09 17.39 1.34
C PHE A 58 14.54 17.89 1.26
N ARG A 59 15.26 17.57 0.17
CA ARG A 59 16.60 18.13 -0.09
C ARG A 59 16.56 19.65 -0.31
N LYS A 60 15.55 20.15 -1.02
CA LYS A 60 15.40 21.58 -1.33
C LYS A 60 15.07 22.44 -0.11
N ILE A 61 14.29 21.92 0.83
CA ILE A 61 13.93 22.66 2.06
C ILE A 61 15.04 22.61 3.12
N SER A 62 16.29 22.37 2.71
CA SER A 62 17.50 22.38 3.56
C SER A 62 17.44 21.44 4.76
N CYS A 63 16.83 20.27 4.61
CA CYS A 63 16.93 19.22 5.62
C CYS A 63 18.37 18.73 5.70
N LYS A 64 19.00 18.79 6.89
CA LYS A 64 20.33 18.19 7.12
C LYS A 64 20.35 16.70 6.78
N THR A 65 19.22 16.02 6.97
CA THR A 65 19.05 14.59 6.69
C THR A 65 17.77 14.36 5.88
N VAL A 66 17.86 13.61 4.79
CA VAL A 66 16.67 13.16 4.05
C VAL A 66 15.98 12.05 4.87
N PRO A 67 14.67 12.15 5.15
CA PRO A 67 13.95 11.13 5.92
C PRO A 67 14.01 9.74 5.26
N LYS A 68 13.95 8.69 6.08
CA LYS A 68 13.74 7.33 5.58
C LYS A 68 12.27 7.14 5.21
N PHE A 69 12.01 6.61 4.01
CA PHE A 69 10.66 6.40 3.50
C PHE A 69 10.24 4.95 3.64
N THR A 70 9.04 4.73 4.18
CA THR A 70 8.31 3.47 4.05
C THR A 70 7.12 3.71 3.16
N VAL A 71 7.04 3.00 2.04
CA VAL A 71 5.93 3.11 1.09
C VAL A 71 5.00 1.93 1.33
N VAL A 72 3.74 2.21 1.61
CA VAL A 72 2.68 1.22 1.76
C VAL A 72 1.66 1.48 0.66
N ILE A 73 1.53 0.52 -0.24
CA ILE A 73 0.50 0.56 -1.27
C ILE A 73 -0.72 -0.19 -0.74
N VAL A 74 -1.86 0.49 -0.71
CA VAL A 74 -3.13 -0.08 -0.28
C VAL A 74 -3.97 -0.37 -1.52
N GLY A 75 -4.17 -1.65 -1.83
CA GLY A 75 -5.18 -2.06 -2.77
C GLY A 75 -6.52 -2.15 -2.05
N LYS A 76 -7.57 -1.52 -2.55
CA LYS A 76 -8.95 -1.76 -2.07
C LYS A 76 -9.81 -2.46 -3.10
N ARG A 77 -9.53 -2.24 -4.39
CA ARG A 77 -10.31 -2.76 -5.52
C ARG A 77 -9.67 -4.00 -6.11
N TYR A 78 -9.60 -5.04 -5.30
CA TYR A 78 -9.08 -6.35 -5.69
C TYR A 78 -10.20 -7.39 -5.66
N TYR A 79 -10.10 -8.44 -6.47
CA TYR A 79 -11.06 -9.56 -6.49
C TYR A 79 -10.69 -10.69 -5.52
N ILE A 80 -10.15 -10.32 -4.36
CA ILE A 80 -9.75 -11.23 -3.28
C ILE A 80 -10.81 -11.13 -2.20
N CYS A 81 -11.41 -12.26 -1.84
CA CYS A 81 -12.42 -12.34 -0.79
C CYS A 81 -11.97 -13.34 0.27
N PHE A 82 -12.11 -12.96 1.54
CA PHE A 82 -11.83 -13.85 2.67
C PHE A 82 -13.15 -14.30 3.30
N PHE A 83 -13.30 -15.61 3.48
CA PHE A 83 -14.47 -16.21 4.11
C PHE A 83 -14.03 -16.96 5.37
N PRO A 84 -14.74 -16.82 6.50
CA PRO A 84 -14.43 -17.58 7.70
C PRO A 84 -14.90 -19.03 7.58
N ASP A 85 -14.07 -19.99 8.01
CA ASP A 85 -14.41 -21.43 7.97
C ASP A 85 -15.63 -21.79 8.83
N LYS A 86 -15.77 -21.15 10.00
CA LYS A 86 -16.91 -21.28 10.90
C LYS A 86 -17.12 -19.95 11.61
N ASN A 87 -18.14 -19.20 11.22
CA ASN A 87 -18.57 -18.02 11.98
C ASN A 87 -20.06 -18.13 12.34
N PRO A 88 -20.41 -18.77 13.47
CA PRO A 88 -21.80 -18.93 13.87
C PRO A 88 -22.46 -17.60 14.27
N ASN A 89 -21.70 -16.52 14.47
CA ASN A 89 -22.19 -15.27 15.09
C ASN A 89 -22.19 -14.04 14.16
N SER A 90 -21.88 -14.19 12.87
CA SER A 90 -21.95 -13.08 11.90
C SER A 90 -23.18 -13.20 11.01
N SER A 91 -24.09 -12.22 11.09
CA SER A 91 -25.28 -12.14 10.24
C SER A 91 -24.95 -11.93 8.76
N ASN A 92 -23.75 -11.43 8.43
CA ASN A 92 -23.31 -11.15 7.06
C ASN A 92 -22.18 -12.07 6.56
N LYS A 93 -21.75 -13.06 7.36
CA LYS A 93 -20.66 -14.02 7.04
C LYS A 93 -19.31 -13.37 6.73
N ASN A 94 -19.09 -12.09 7.06
CA ASN A 94 -17.78 -11.46 6.91
C ASN A 94 -16.80 -11.97 7.98
N ALA A 95 -15.51 -11.81 7.69
CA ALA A 95 -14.46 -11.93 8.68
C ALA A 95 -14.64 -10.87 9.79
N ALA A 96 -14.08 -11.15 10.97
CA ALA A 96 -14.09 -10.21 12.08
C ALA A 96 -13.31 -8.93 11.74
N ASP A 97 -13.62 -7.84 12.44
CA ASP A 97 -12.86 -6.60 12.33
C ASP A 97 -11.38 -6.83 12.64
N CYS A 98 -10.51 -6.10 11.94
CA CYS A 98 -9.06 -6.26 12.02
C CYS A 98 -8.54 -7.66 11.65
N PHE A 99 -9.31 -8.43 10.86
CA PHE A 99 -8.82 -9.69 10.28
C PHE A 99 -7.62 -9.43 9.36
N CYS A 100 -6.48 -10.01 9.72
CA CYS A 100 -5.20 -9.82 9.02
C CYS A 100 -4.66 -11.16 8.52
N VAL A 101 -4.28 -11.20 7.24
CA VAL A 101 -3.59 -12.35 6.63
C VAL A 101 -2.21 -11.90 6.15
N HIS A 102 -1.16 -12.54 6.66
CA HIS A 102 0.22 -12.23 6.28
C HIS A 102 0.89 -13.32 5.41
N LYS A 103 0.41 -14.57 5.51
CA LYS A 103 0.92 -15.72 4.75
C LYS A 103 -0.23 -16.37 3.99
N ASN A 104 0.06 -16.92 2.81
CA ASN A 104 -0.87 -17.68 1.95
C ASN A 104 -1.94 -16.86 1.19
N ALA A 105 -1.86 -15.53 1.18
CA ALA A 105 -2.74 -14.66 0.37
C ALA A 105 -1.97 -13.75 -0.60
N SER A 106 -0.66 -13.90 -0.73
CA SER A 106 0.15 -13.08 -1.64
C SER A 106 0.08 -13.60 -3.08
N PRO A 107 -0.07 -12.73 -4.09
CA PRO A 107 0.45 -13.03 -5.43
C PRO A 107 1.96 -13.20 -5.28
N VAL A 108 2.46 -14.41 -5.44
CA VAL A 108 3.86 -14.75 -5.18
C VAL A 108 4.75 -14.08 -6.23
N PHE A 109 5.49 -13.05 -5.82
CA PHE A 109 6.77 -12.70 -6.43
C PHE A 109 7.88 -13.00 -5.44
N SER A 110 8.38 -14.23 -5.47
CA SER A 110 9.73 -14.58 -5.00
C SER A 110 10.12 -15.91 -5.63
N SER A 111 11.20 -15.88 -6.41
CA SER A 111 11.89 -17.07 -6.88
C SER A 111 12.27 -17.95 -5.69
N LYS A 112 11.86 -19.23 -5.75
CA LYS A 112 12.20 -20.34 -4.85
C LYS A 112 11.68 -20.19 -3.41
N GLU A 113 10.57 -20.85 -3.12
CA GLU A 113 10.47 -22.05 -2.27
C GLU A 113 8.99 -22.25 -1.87
N GLU A 114 8.48 -23.44 -2.15
CA GLU A 114 7.05 -23.77 -2.12
C GLU A 114 6.53 -23.97 -0.69
N ALA A 115 5.41 -23.31 -0.35
CA ALA A 115 4.51 -23.77 0.69
C ALA A 115 3.11 -23.94 0.10
N LYS A 116 2.67 -25.20 0.01
CA LYS A 116 1.37 -25.62 -0.54
C LYS A 116 0.23 -25.14 0.37
N ALA A 117 -0.59 -24.22 -0.13
CA ALA A 117 -1.98 -24.06 0.30
C ALA A 117 -2.89 -24.36 -0.90
N LYS A 118 -3.84 -25.28 -0.70
CA LYS A 118 -4.74 -25.78 -1.75
C LYS A 118 -5.77 -24.71 -2.08
N VAL A 119 -5.53 -23.94 -3.15
CA VAL A 119 -6.54 -23.05 -3.73
C VAL A 119 -7.52 -23.93 -4.50
N LYS A 120 -8.78 -23.98 -4.06
CA LYS A 120 -9.86 -24.62 -4.82
C LYS A 120 -10.43 -23.58 -5.78
N VAL A 121 -10.04 -23.68 -7.06
CA VAL A 121 -10.64 -22.90 -8.13
C VAL A 121 -11.88 -23.66 -8.60
N ASP A 122 -13.07 -23.16 -8.27
CA ASP A 122 -14.31 -23.71 -8.81
C ASP A 122 -14.42 -23.33 -10.30
N THR A 123 -14.05 -24.27 -11.17
CA THR A 123 -14.32 -24.20 -12.60
C THR A 123 -15.67 -24.87 -12.85
N THR A 124 -16.73 -24.07 -12.95
CA THR A 124 -18.01 -24.51 -13.51
C THR A 124 -17.84 -24.70 -15.02
N THR A 125 -17.43 -25.91 -15.43
CA THR A 125 -17.57 -26.35 -16.82
C THR A 125 -19.03 -26.65 -17.09
N THR A 126 -19.69 -25.79 -17.87
CA THR A 126 -20.99 -26.04 -18.47
C THR A 126 -20.85 -27.22 -19.45
N SER A 127 -21.25 -28.41 -19.03
CA SER A 127 -21.47 -29.54 -19.92
C SER A 127 -22.79 -29.35 -20.66
N SER A 128 -22.72 -28.93 -21.94
CA SER A 128 -23.85 -29.05 -22.87
C SER A 128 -23.84 -30.47 -23.41
N SER A 129 -24.85 -31.27 -23.03
CA SER A 129 -25.09 -32.61 -23.54
C SER A 129 -26.26 -32.61 -24.52
N ASN A 130 -26.02 -33.23 -25.68
CA ASN A 130 -26.92 -33.72 -26.73
C ASN A 130 -27.62 -32.70 -27.63
#